data_AF-A0A7W1V1G4-F1
#
_entry.id   AF-A0A7W1V1G4-F1
#
_cell.length_a   1.000
_cell.length_b   1.000
_cell.length_c   1.000
_cell.angle_alpha   90.00
_cell.angle_beta   90.00
_cell.angle_gamma   90.00
#
_symmetry.space_group_name_H-M   'P 1'
#
loop_
_entity.id
_entity.type
_entity.pdbx_description
1 polymer ?
#
loop_
_entity_poly.entity_id
_entity_poly.type
_entity_poly.pdbx_seq_one_letter_code
_entity_poly.pdbx_strand_id
1 'polypeptide(L)' 'MKHILLVFIGGGLGSVLRYVISLQLNKTKISNLPLGTLLVNVVGSLLIGIFLGLALKNKVLT' A
#
# COMPACT_ATOMS: atom_id res chain seq x y z
N MET A 1 6.44 17.68 -13.74
CA MET A 1 5.35 16.98 -14.46
C MET A 1 5.42 15.46 -14.32
N LYS A 2 6.50 14.77 -14.75
CA LYS A 2 6.60 13.29 -14.74
C LYS A 2 6.39 12.65 -13.35
N HIS A 3 6.95 13.23 -12.28
CA HIS A 3 6.78 12.73 -10.91
C HIS A 3 5.33 12.78 -10.42
N ILE A 4 4.57 13.82 -10.80
CA ILE A 4 3.16 13.97 -10.43
C ILE A 4 2.34 12.85 -11.07
N LEU A 5 2.64 12.50 -12.33
CA LEU A 5 1.98 11.40 -13.03
C LEU A 5 2.24 10.05 -12.35
N LEU A 6 3.49 9.81 -11.92
CA LEU A 6 3.87 8.59 -11.20
C LEU A 6 3.18 8.49 -9.83
N VAL A 7 3.10 9.60 -9.08
CA VAL A 7 2.36 9.65 -7.81
C VAL A 7 0.87 9.42 -8.03
N PHE A 8 0.30 10.01 -9.08
CA PHE A 8 -1.11 9.83 -9.41
C PHE A 8 -1.43 8.36 -9.77
N ILE A 9 -0.61 7.72 -10.61
CA ILE A 9 -0.81 6.33 -11.01
C ILE A 9 -0.61 5.41 -9.80
N GLY A 10 0.47 5.58 -9.03
CA GLY A 10 0.74 4.77 -7.84
C GLY A 10 -0.32 4.94 -6.76
N GLY A 11 -0.69 6.18 -6.45
CA GLY A 11 -1.73 6.51 -5.46
C GLY A 11 -3.12 6.07 -5.90
N GLY A 12 -3.45 6.22 -7.18
CA GLY A 12 -4.70 5.76 -7.77
C GLY A 12 -4.85 4.24 -7.71
N LEU A 13 -3.84 3.51 -8.19
CA LEU A 13 -3.82 2.03 -8.13
C LEU A 13 -3.86 1.52 -6.68
N GLY A 14 -3.08 2.11 -5.78
CA GLY A 14 -3.09 1.75 -4.36
C GLY A 14 -4.45 1.97 -3.69
N SER A 15 -5.14 3.07 -4.04
CA SER A 15 -6.47 3.38 -3.51
C SER A 15 -7.54 2.38 -4.00
N VAL A 16 -7.50 2.02 -5.28
CA VAL A 16 -8.41 1.01 -5.86
C VAL A 16 -8.16 -0.36 -5.23
N LEU A 17 -6.89 -0.77 -5.09
CA LEU A 17 -6.53 -2.04 -4.47
C LEU A 17 -7.01 -2.11 -3.01
N ARG A 18 -6.81 -1.04 -2.23
CA ARG A 18 -7.32 -0.93 -0.86
C ARG A 18 -8.84 -1.08 -0.82
N TYR A 19 -9.54 -0.43 -1.74
CA TYR A 19 -11.00 -0.49 -1.80
C TYR A 19 -11.50 -1.91 -2.10
N VAL A 20 -10.93 -2.59 -3.10
CA VAL A 20 -11.32 -3.97 -3.46
C VAL A 20 -11.04 -4.94 -2.32
N ILE A 21 -9.85 -4.88 -1.72
CA ILE A 21 -9.48 -5.78 -0.61
C ILE A 21 -10.40 -5.52 0.60
N SER A 22 -10.66 -4.26 0.93
CA SER A 22 -11.58 -3.91 2.01
C SER A 22 -13.00 -4.38 1.71
N LEU A 23 -13.47 -4.27 0.46
CA LEU A 23 -14.80 -4.72 0.05
C LEU A 23 -14.97 -6.24 0.13
N GLN A 24 -13.94 -7.03 -0.19
CA GLN A 24 -14.02 -8.49 -0.14
C GLN A 24 -13.82 -9.04 1.28
N LEU A 25 -12.85 -8.52 2.03
CA LEU A 25 -12.41 -9.09 3.30
C LEU A 25 -13.05 -8.45 4.54
N ASN A 26 -13.63 -7.25 4.45
CA ASN A 26 -14.42 -6.69 5.56
C ASN A 26 -15.88 -7.19 5.56
N LYS A 27 -16.30 -7.97 4.55
CA LYS A 27 -17.60 -8.66 4.53
C LYS A 27 -17.61 -9.86 5.48
N THR A 28 -16.47 -10.53 5.63
CA THR A 28 -16.28 -11.59 6.61
C THR A 28 -16.16 -11.00 8.01
N LYS A 29 -17.32 -10.76 8.65
CA LYS A 29 -17.46 -10.35 10.07
C LYS A 29 -17.08 -11.48 11.04
N ILE A 30 -15.93 -12.13 10.82
CA ILE A 30 -15.46 -13.22 11.68
C ILE A 30 -14.95 -12.66 13.03
N SER A 31 -14.54 -11.38 13.05
CA SER A 31 -14.12 -10.65 14.23
C SER A 31 -14.46 -9.16 14.03
N ASN A 32 -14.63 -8.39 15.11
CA ASN A 32 -14.79 -6.91 15.05
C ASN A 32 -13.60 -6.18 14.41
N LEU A 33 -12.58 -6.92 13.97
CA LEU A 33 -11.39 -6.42 13.32
C LEU A 33 -11.55 -6.40 11.79
N PRO A 34 -11.39 -5.23 11.14
CA PRO A 34 -11.43 -5.12 9.68
C PRO A 34 -10.15 -5.72 9.06
N LEU A 35 -10.16 -7.03 8.82
CA LEU A 35 -9.02 -7.79 8.30
C LEU A 35 -8.53 -7.25 6.95
N GLY A 36 -9.43 -6.79 6.09
CA GLY A 36 -9.05 -6.21 4.81
C GLY A 36 -8.22 -4.94 4.97
N THR A 37 -8.58 -4.09 5.92
CA THR A 37 -7.84 -2.85 6.21
C THR A 37 -6.48 -3.16 6.85
N LEU A 38 -6.43 -4.13 7.75
CA LEU A 38 -5.18 -4.55 8.41
C LEU A 38 -4.19 -5.12 7.38
N LEU A 39 -4.65 -6.01 6.50
CA LEU A 39 -3.82 -6.59 5.45
C LEU A 39 -3.23 -5.53 4.50
N VAL A 40 -4.06 -4.58 4.04
CA VAL A 40 -3.56 -3.51 3.16
C VAL A 40 -2.47 -2.68 3.86
N ASN A 41 -2.66 -2.37 5.14
CA ASN A 41 -1.65 -1.61 5.90
C ASN A 41 -0.36 -2.38 6.08
N VAL A 42 -0.42 -3.66 6.46
CA VAL A 42 0.78 -4.51 6.64
C VAL A 42 1.56 -4.66 5.34
N VAL A 43 0.86 -4.96 4.24
CA VAL A 43 1.48 -5.07 2.91
C VAL A 43 2.05 -3.72 2.46
N GLY A 44 1.31 -2.63 2.67
CA GLY A 44 1.76 -1.28 2.35
C GLY A 44 3.03 -0.88 3.11
N SER A 45 3.08 -1.10 4.42
CA SER A 45 4.25 -0.81 5.25
C SER A 45 5.45 -1.68 4.88
N LEU A 46 5.23 -2.96 4.53
CA LEU A 46 6.28 -3.85 4.06
C LEU A 46 6.89 -3.35 2.75
N LEU A 47 6.07 -2.97 1.78
CA LEU A 47 6.52 -2.42 0.50
C LEU A 47 7.32 -1.13 0.71
N ILE A 48 6.84 -0.21 1.55
CA ILE A 48 7.57 1.02 1.90
C ILE A 48 8.93 0.67 2.52
N GLY A 49 8.99 -0.28 3.45
CA GLY A 49 10.24 -0.72 4.08
C GLY A 49 11.24 -1.30 3.08
N ILE A 50 10.78 -2.13 2.14
CA ILE A 50 11.62 -2.69 1.07
C ILE A 50 12.15 -1.58 0.17
N PHE A 51 11.28 -0.68 -0.31
CA PHE A 51 11.70 0.43 -1.17
C PHE A 51 12.67 1.37 -0.47
N LEU A 52 12.44 1.67 0.80
CA LEU A 52 13.36 2.49 1.60
C LEU A 52 14.71 1.80 1.77
N GLY A 53 14.73 0.51 2.12
CA GLY A 53 15.97 -0.27 2.24
C GLY A 53 16.76 -0.34 0.94
N LEU A 54 16.08 -0.54 -0.19
CA LEU A 54 16.71 -0.50 -1.52
C LEU A 54 17.23 0.90 -1.87
N ALA A 55 16.48 1.95 -1.56
CA ALA A 55 16.89 3.32 -1.84
C ALA A 55 18.14 3.71 -1.03
N LEU A 56 18.20 3.30 0.24
CA LEU A 56 19.37 3.49 1.11
C LEU A 56 20.58 2.68 0.63
N LYS A 57 20.39 1.39 0.25
CA LYS A 57 21.47 0.55 -0.28
C LYS A 57 22.11 1.13 -1.53
N ASN A 58 21.31 1.76 -2.40
CA ASN A 58 21.79 2.35 -3.65
C ASN A 58 22.23 3.83 -3.49
N LYS A 59 22.30 4.36 -2.26
CA LYS A 59 22.58 5.80 -1.98
C LYS A 59 21.71 6.76 -2.80
N VAL A 60 20.48 6.36 -3.13
CA VAL A 60 19.56 7.22 -3.89
C VAL A 60 19.08 8.41 -3.03
N LEU A 61 19.16 8.26 -1.71
CA LEU A 61 18.67 9.23 -0.72
C LEU A 61 19.82 9.96 0.02
N THR A 62 21.08 9.78 -0.39
CA THR A 62 22.27 10.37 0.27
C THR A 62 23.18 10.98 -0.78
#